data_AF-A0A0A0KN69-F1
#
_entry.id   AF-A0A0A0KN69-F1
#
_cell.length_a   1.000
_cell.length_b   1.000
_cell.length_c   1.000
_cell.angle_alpha   90.00
_cell.angle_beta   90.00
_cell.angle_gamma   90.00
#
_symmetry.space_group_name_H-M   'P 1'
#
loop_
_entity.id
_entity.type
_entity.pdbx_description
1 polymer ?
#
loop_
_entity_poly.entity_id
_entity_poly.type
_entity_poly.pdbx_seq_one_letter_code
_entity_poly.pdbx_strand_id
1 'polypeptide(L)'
;MGSMYSTLKKFEKSISVYKRAIDIMEKKFGEDSSFLITPILGMAKVLGTIGRAGKAVECYNRAISLLESSRGFENEDLVIPLISLGNLMLKEGKGKDAETCFLYGEKNGKVGMAMYSLANAKCARGEADEAVTLCRRALEIIKDSNDIALDDSTIEKMRIDLAELLHVLGRANEGRELLEECLLINERLKGKEHPSSVKHLVNLAASYSRSKNYVEAERLLRIGLDIMIKAVGSDDQSITVPMLNLAVTLYNLKQDNDAEQLALEVLRIRENAFGKDSLPVGEALDCLVSIQSRLGKDESELLKLLKRILTIQEKEFGEDGKEVIDTLKKIVFCMDKLGMKDEKFLLQKRLSMLRMKFKNQMRY
;
A
#
# COMPACT_ATOMS: atom_id res chain seq x y z
N MET A 1 -29.00 13.93 15.63
CA MET A 1 -29.68 12.61 15.68
C MET A 1 -29.37 11.71 14.49
N GLY A 2 -29.46 12.18 13.23
CA GLY A 2 -29.14 11.36 12.04
C GLY A 2 -27.72 10.75 12.09
N SER A 3 -26.70 11.59 12.32
CA SER A 3 -25.29 11.15 12.46
C SER A 3 -25.11 10.10 13.57
N MET A 4 -25.71 10.34 14.74
CA MET A 4 -25.68 9.40 15.88
C MET A 4 -26.22 8.01 15.50
N TYR A 5 -27.36 7.93 14.79
CA TYR A 5 -27.89 6.64 14.35
C TYR A 5 -27.00 5.95 13.32
N SER A 6 -26.29 6.71 12.48
CA SER A 6 -25.28 6.16 11.56
C SER A 6 -24.13 5.51 12.33
N THR A 7 -23.60 6.18 13.36
CA THR A 7 -22.52 5.63 14.20
C THR A 7 -22.96 4.35 14.91
N LEU A 8 -24.22 4.27 15.33
CA LEU A 8 -24.82 3.07 15.92
C LEU A 8 -25.20 1.98 14.90
N LYS A 9 -24.79 2.11 13.63
CA LYS A 9 -25.15 1.22 12.50
C LYS A 9 -26.66 1.03 12.29
N LYS A 10 -27.48 1.97 12.79
CA LYS A 10 -28.95 1.99 12.61
C LYS A 10 -29.29 2.81 11.35
N PHE A 11 -28.86 2.34 10.19
CA PHE A 11 -28.85 3.12 8.95
C PHE A 11 -30.23 3.58 8.46
N GLU A 12 -31.27 2.73 8.53
CA GLU A 12 -32.62 3.14 8.11
C GLU A 12 -33.21 4.24 9.00
N LYS A 13 -32.95 4.17 10.33
CA LYS A 13 -33.35 5.23 11.26
C LYS A 13 -32.57 6.52 10.99
N SER A 14 -31.29 6.41 10.65
CA SER A 14 -30.46 7.55 10.25
C SER A 14 -31.04 8.24 9.02
N ILE A 15 -31.35 7.49 7.95
CA ILE A 15 -31.94 8.02 6.71
C ILE A 15 -33.30 8.68 6.97
N SER A 16 -34.18 8.04 7.74
CA SER A 16 -35.49 8.61 8.09
C SER A 16 -35.37 9.95 8.81
N VAL A 17 -34.42 10.07 9.75
CA VAL A 17 -34.19 11.32 10.48
C VAL A 17 -33.58 12.39 9.59
N TYR A 18 -32.63 12.05 8.72
CA TYR A 18 -32.09 13.02 7.76
C TYR A 18 -33.16 13.51 6.78
N LYS A 19 -33.97 12.61 6.24
CA LYS A 19 -35.08 12.97 5.34
C LYS A 19 -36.05 13.93 6.02
N ARG A 20 -36.48 13.61 7.25
CA ARG A 20 -37.36 14.50 8.03
C ARG A 20 -36.73 15.87 8.29
N ALA A 21 -35.42 15.92 8.55
CA ALA A 21 -34.72 17.19 8.76
C ALA A 21 -34.69 18.03 7.47
N ILE A 22 -34.42 17.40 6.33
CA ILE A 22 -34.45 18.05 5.01
C ILE A 22 -35.86 18.60 4.74
N ASP A 23 -36.91 17.79 4.89
CA ASP A 23 -38.30 18.20 4.64
C ASP A 23 -38.73 19.40 5.50
N ILE A 24 -38.31 19.45 6.77
CA ILE A 24 -38.61 20.57 7.69
C ILE A 24 -37.85 21.84 7.27
N MET A 25 -36.58 21.68 6.88
CA MET A 25 -35.73 22.80 6.49
C MET A 25 -36.15 23.37 5.14
N GLU A 26 -36.54 22.54 4.17
CA GLU A 26 -37.09 22.98 2.87
C GLU A 26 -38.34 23.84 3.08
N LYS A 27 -39.27 23.39 3.93
CA LYS A 27 -40.48 24.16 4.25
C LYS A 27 -40.20 25.49 4.94
N LYS A 28 -39.12 25.57 5.73
CA LYS A 28 -38.80 26.74 6.54
C LYS A 28 -37.93 27.76 5.81
N PHE A 29 -37.00 27.30 4.99
CA PHE A 29 -35.94 28.11 4.40
C PHE A 29 -35.91 28.07 2.87
N GLY A 30 -36.76 27.27 2.24
CA GLY A 30 -36.80 27.07 0.78
C GLY A 30 -35.92 25.91 0.31
N GLU A 31 -36.20 25.42 -0.90
CA GLU A 31 -35.50 24.28 -1.51
C GLU A 31 -34.06 24.58 -1.91
N ASP A 32 -33.72 25.86 -2.10
CA ASP A 32 -32.39 26.35 -2.48
C ASP A 32 -31.53 26.80 -1.28
N SER A 33 -31.98 26.49 -0.06
CA SER A 33 -31.30 26.96 1.14
C SER A 33 -29.98 26.23 1.42
N SER A 34 -28.91 27.00 1.71
CA SER A 34 -27.63 26.44 2.13
C SER A 34 -27.71 25.64 3.44
N PHE A 35 -28.75 25.82 4.26
CA PHE A 35 -28.97 25.02 5.48
C PHE A 35 -29.24 23.54 5.17
N LEU A 36 -29.62 23.20 3.93
CA LEU A 36 -29.87 21.83 3.50
C LEU A 36 -28.59 21.03 3.22
N ILE A 37 -27.45 21.69 3.00
CA ILE A 37 -26.20 21.03 2.56
C ILE A 37 -25.76 19.96 3.58
N THR A 38 -25.62 20.32 4.85
CA THR A 38 -25.16 19.40 5.90
C THR A 38 -26.04 18.15 6.06
N PRO A 39 -27.38 18.26 6.19
CA PRO A 39 -28.22 17.07 6.29
C PRO A 39 -28.26 16.25 4.99
N ILE A 40 -28.18 16.87 3.81
CA ILE A 40 -28.07 16.16 2.52
C ILE A 40 -26.77 15.35 2.45
N LEU A 41 -25.62 15.95 2.77
CA LEU A 41 -24.32 15.26 2.79
C LEU A 41 -24.30 14.11 3.81
N GLY A 42 -24.89 14.32 4.99
CA GLY A 42 -25.05 13.29 6.01
C GLY A 42 -25.86 12.10 5.49
N MET A 43 -26.96 12.35 4.78
CA MET A 43 -27.78 11.30 4.17
C MET A 43 -27.04 10.58 3.04
N ALA A 44 -26.34 11.31 2.17
CA ALA A 44 -25.56 10.76 1.07
C ALA A 44 -24.50 9.75 1.55
N LYS A 45 -23.78 10.10 2.63
CA LYS A 45 -22.79 9.23 3.26
C LYS A 45 -23.40 7.91 3.76
N VAL A 46 -24.55 7.98 4.42
CA VAL A 46 -25.25 6.79 4.92
C VAL A 46 -25.72 5.91 3.77
N LEU A 47 -26.30 6.51 2.73
CA LEU A 47 -26.75 5.82 1.51
C LEU A 47 -25.60 5.09 0.80
N GLY A 48 -24.44 5.73 0.66
CA GLY A 48 -23.24 5.11 0.09
C GLY A 48 -22.68 3.96 0.95
N THR A 49 -22.77 4.08 2.27
CA THR A 49 -22.35 3.03 3.21
C THR A 49 -23.18 1.76 3.06
N ILE A 50 -24.50 1.89 2.85
CA ILE A 50 -25.41 0.75 2.67
C ILE A 50 -25.51 0.25 1.22
N GLY A 51 -24.67 0.77 0.31
CA GLY A 51 -24.65 0.34 -1.10
C GLY A 51 -25.78 0.91 -1.97
N ARG A 52 -26.53 1.92 -1.50
CA ARG A 52 -27.54 2.63 -2.32
C ARG A 52 -26.87 3.76 -3.12
N ALA A 53 -25.94 3.39 -4.01
CA ALA A 53 -25.07 4.34 -4.70
C ALA A 53 -25.82 5.39 -5.53
N GLY A 54 -26.83 4.99 -6.32
CA GLY A 54 -27.60 5.94 -7.14
C GLY A 54 -28.23 7.08 -6.33
N LYS A 55 -28.87 6.74 -5.20
CA LYS A 55 -29.47 7.75 -4.31
C LYS A 55 -28.43 8.61 -3.59
N ALA A 56 -27.27 8.03 -3.28
CA ALA A 56 -26.17 8.79 -2.70
C ALA A 56 -25.60 9.81 -3.70
N VAL A 57 -25.45 9.43 -4.97
CA VAL A 57 -25.03 10.33 -6.07
C VAL A 57 -26.00 11.49 -6.23
N GLU A 58 -27.31 11.22 -6.26
CA GLU A 58 -28.35 12.27 -6.32
C GLU A 58 -28.21 13.27 -5.15
N CYS A 59 -27.98 12.77 -3.94
CA CYS A 59 -27.80 13.63 -2.77
C CYS A 59 -26.52 14.47 -2.86
N TYR A 60 -25.40 13.87 -3.28
CA TYR A 60 -24.15 14.62 -3.46
C TYR A 60 -24.27 15.70 -4.53
N ASN A 61 -24.84 15.38 -5.70
CA ASN A 61 -25.07 16.36 -6.77
C ASN A 61 -25.96 17.50 -6.29
N ARG A 62 -27.03 17.18 -5.53
CA ARG A 62 -27.90 18.20 -4.96
C ARG A 62 -27.15 19.12 -3.99
N ALA A 63 -26.31 18.58 -3.12
CA ALA A 63 -25.50 19.39 -2.21
C ALA A 63 -24.49 20.27 -2.96
N ILE A 64 -23.89 19.76 -4.04
CA ILE A 64 -22.98 20.50 -4.92
C ILE A 64 -23.71 21.68 -5.58
N SER A 65 -24.85 21.44 -6.22
CA SER A 65 -25.62 22.51 -6.89
C SER A 65 -26.06 23.60 -5.91
N LEU A 66 -26.43 23.24 -4.67
CA LEU A 66 -26.75 24.22 -3.62
C LEU A 66 -25.53 25.04 -3.19
N LEU A 67 -24.36 24.41 -3.09
CA LEU A 67 -23.10 25.08 -2.77
C LEU A 67 -22.66 26.03 -3.89
N GLU A 68 -22.72 25.59 -5.15
CA GLU A 68 -22.41 26.41 -6.32
C GLU A 68 -23.34 27.62 -6.41
N SER A 69 -24.64 27.43 -6.21
CA SER A 69 -25.65 28.49 -6.30
C SER A 69 -25.56 29.50 -5.15
N SER A 70 -25.18 29.05 -3.94
CA SER A 70 -25.14 29.93 -2.76
C SER A 70 -23.80 30.63 -2.55
N ARG A 71 -22.69 30.03 -2.98
CA ARG A 71 -21.33 30.48 -2.63
C ARG A 71 -20.34 30.48 -3.80
N GLY A 72 -20.78 30.14 -5.01
CA GLY A 72 -19.97 30.15 -6.22
C GLY A 72 -19.21 28.84 -6.47
N PHE A 73 -18.75 28.68 -7.72
CA PHE A 73 -18.14 27.45 -8.25
C PHE A 73 -16.73 27.15 -7.70
N GLU A 74 -16.08 28.10 -7.03
CA GLU A 74 -14.72 27.96 -6.49
C GLU A 74 -14.68 27.87 -4.95
N ASN A 75 -15.83 27.66 -4.30
CA ASN A 75 -15.88 27.61 -2.83
C ASN A 75 -15.27 26.31 -2.27
N GLU A 76 -14.42 26.43 -1.24
CA GLU A 76 -13.82 25.33 -0.49
C GLU A 76 -14.82 24.31 0.07
N ASP A 77 -16.05 24.72 0.37
CA ASP A 77 -17.09 23.81 0.85
C ASP A 77 -17.48 22.73 -0.19
N LEU A 78 -17.17 22.93 -1.48
CA LEU A 78 -17.40 21.96 -2.56
C LEU A 78 -16.50 20.73 -2.43
N VAL A 79 -15.37 20.87 -1.74
CA VAL A 79 -14.35 19.83 -1.62
C VAL A 79 -14.93 18.55 -1.01
N ILE A 80 -15.59 18.63 0.15
CA ILE A 80 -16.14 17.44 0.82
C ILE A 80 -17.15 16.67 -0.06
N PRO A 81 -18.17 17.31 -0.66
CA PRO A 81 -19.11 16.63 -1.55
C PRO A 81 -18.41 15.99 -2.76
N LEU A 82 -17.54 16.73 -3.45
CA LEU A 82 -16.87 16.26 -4.67
C LEU A 82 -15.96 15.07 -4.38
N ILE A 83 -15.23 15.11 -3.26
CA ILE A 83 -14.39 13.98 -2.82
C ILE A 83 -15.23 12.76 -2.51
N SER A 84 -16.32 12.96 -1.76
CA SER A 84 -17.19 11.88 -1.31
C SER A 84 -17.93 11.23 -2.48
N LEU A 85 -18.32 12.03 -3.47
CA LEU A 85 -18.91 11.58 -4.72
C LEU A 85 -17.90 10.81 -5.57
N GLY A 86 -16.70 11.35 -5.77
CA GLY A 86 -15.64 10.70 -6.52
C GLY A 86 -15.25 9.34 -5.91
N ASN A 87 -15.07 9.26 -4.59
CA ASN A 87 -14.79 8.00 -3.88
C ASN A 87 -15.92 6.97 -4.03
N LEU A 88 -17.18 7.42 -4.02
CA LEU A 88 -18.32 6.56 -4.28
C LEU A 88 -18.30 6.04 -5.73
N MET A 89 -18.02 6.91 -6.71
CA MET A 89 -17.90 6.52 -8.12
C MET A 89 -16.75 5.52 -8.34
N LEU A 90 -15.63 5.67 -7.63
CA LEU A 90 -14.55 4.71 -7.65
C LEU A 90 -14.98 3.33 -7.14
N LYS A 91 -15.72 3.28 -6.02
CA LYS A 91 -16.27 2.05 -5.46
C LYS A 91 -17.24 1.33 -6.42
N GLU A 92 -17.98 2.09 -7.21
CA GLU A 92 -18.91 1.57 -8.23
C GLU A 92 -18.22 1.24 -9.57
N GLY A 93 -16.90 1.39 -9.68
CA GLY A 93 -16.16 1.12 -10.92
C GLY A 93 -16.27 2.23 -11.98
N LYS A 94 -16.92 3.35 -11.68
CA LYS A 94 -17.14 4.49 -12.60
C LYS A 94 -15.99 5.49 -12.55
N GLY A 95 -14.83 5.09 -13.10
CA GLY A 95 -13.60 5.89 -13.08
C GLY A 95 -13.70 7.26 -13.72
N LYS A 96 -14.35 7.35 -14.89
CA LYS A 96 -14.48 8.60 -15.65
C LYS A 96 -15.35 9.64 -14.94
N ASP A 97 -16.43 9.20 -14.27
CA ASP A 97 -17.30 10.09 -13.51
C ASP A 97 -16.59 10.65 -12.26
N ALA A 98 -15.70 9.85 -11.66
CA ALA A 98 -14.88 10.29 -10.54
C ALA A 98 -13.87 11.38 -10.94
N GLU A 99 -13.34 11.32 -12.17
CA GLU A 99 -12.38 12.29 -12.72
C GLU A 99 -12.94 13.70 -12.78
N THR A 100 -14.15 13.87 -13.30
CA THR A 100 -14.85 15.17 -13.36
C THR A 100 -15.06 15.76 -11.97
N CYS A 101 -15.30 14.92 -10.95
CA CYS A 101 -15.51 15.37 -9.58
C CYS A 101 -14.23 15.93 -8.95
N PHE A 102 -13.07 15.33 -9.23
CA PHE A 102 -11.80 15.75 -8.61
C PHE A 102 -11.11 16.90 -9.35
N LEU A 103 -11.50 17.19 -10.59
CA LEU A 103 -11.00 18.34 -11.37
C LEU A 103 -11.65 19.67 -10.93
N TYR A 104 -12.82 19.62 -10.27
CA TYR A 104 -13.49 20.80 -9.73
C TYR A 104 -12.94 21.12 -8.33
N GLY A 105 -12.10 22.17 -8.22
CA GLY A 105 -11.56 22.66 -6.94
C GLY A 105 -10.04 22.86 -6.99
N GLU A 106 -9.57 23.82 -7.77
CA GLU A 106 -8.13 24.11 -7.81
C GLU A 106 -7.72 24.89 -6.55
N LYS A 107 -6.71 24.35 -5.83
CA LYS A 107 -5.97 24.93 -4.67
C LYS A 107 -6.38 24.52 -3.25
N ASN A 108 -6.90 23.31 -3.04
CA ASN A 108 -7.02 22.74 -1.67
C ASN A 108 -6.27 21.41 -1.58
N GLY A 109 -5.46 21.20 -0.53
CA GLY A 109 -4.70 19.97 -0.33
C GLY A 109 -5.59 18.70 -0.26
N LYS A 110 -6.85 18.85 0.16
CA LYS A 110 -7.85 17.77 0.12
C LYS A 110 -8.21 17.33 -1.30
N VAL A 111 -8.17 18.22 -2.28
CA VAL A 111 -8.41 17.87 -3.69
C VAL A 111 -7.27 16.99 -4.22
N GLY A 112 -6.01 17.33 -3.87
CA GLY A 112 -4.87 16.45 -4.17
C GLY A 112 -5.03 15.05 -3.55
N MET A 113 -5.49 14.96 -2.31
CA MET A 113 -5.79 13.67 -1.66
C MET A 113 -6.84 12.82 -2.40
N ALA A 114 -7.81 13.49 -3.02
CA ALA A 114 -8.87 12.85 -3.77
C ALA A 114 -8.39 12.38 -5.16
N MET A 115 -7.61 13.22 -5.83
CA MET A 115 -6.92 12.87 -7.06
C MET A 115 -5.97 11.68 -6.87
N TYR A 116 -5.28 11.61 -5.73
CA TYR A 116 -4.49 10.45 -5.36
C TYR A 116 -5.33 9.17 -5.25
N SER A 117 -6.52 9.27 -4.66
CA SER A 117 -7.45 8.13 -4.57
C SER A 117 -7.93 7.67 -5.95
N LEU A 118 -8.17 8.61 -6.87
CA LEU A 118 -8.45 8.28 -8.29
C LEU A 118 -7.28 7.58 -8.96
N ALA A 119 -6.06 8.08 -8.77
CA ALA A 119 -4.86 7.50 -9.35
C ALA A 119 -4.70 6.03 -8.94
N ASN A 120 -4.92 5.71 -7.66
CA ASN A 120 -4.90 4.33 -7.17
C ASN A 120 -5.96 3.44 -7.87
N ALA A 121 -7.17 3.96 -8.07
CA ALA A 121 -8.21 3.22 -8.77
C ALA A 121 -7.92 3.05 -10.27
N LYS A 122 -7.33 4.05 -10.92
CA LYS A 122 -6.86 3.99 -12.31
C LYS A 122 -5.75 2.96 -12.47
N CYS A 123 -4.79 2.97 -11.56
CA CYS A 123 -3.73 1.95 -11.49
C CYS A 123 -4.31 0.54 -11.36
N ALA A 124 -5.33 0.35 -10.52
CA ALA A 124 -6.01 -0.94 -10.37
C ALA A 124 -6.75 -1.41 -11.63
N ARG A 125 -7.12 -0.49 -12.55
CA ARG A 125 -7.71 -0.79 -13.86
C ARG A 125 -6.68 -0.97 -14.99
N GLY A 126 -5.39 -0.82 -14.69
CA GLY A 126 -4.31 -0.89 -15.68
C GLY A 126 -4.03 0.43 -16.41
N GLU A 127 -4.67 1.53 -16.03
CA GLU A 127 -4.45 2.88 -16.59
C GLU A 127 -3.27 3.56 -15.87
N ALA A 128 -2.08 2.94 -15.96
CA ALA A 128 -0.93 3.27 -15.11
C ALA A 128 -0.27 4.62 -15.43
N ASP A 129 -0.16 5.02 -16.71
CA ASP A 129 0.41 6.32 -17.07
C ASP A 129 -0.48 7.49 -16.64
N GLU A 130 -1.81 7.33 -16.73
CA GLU A 130 -2.77 8.31 -16.20
C GLU A 130 -2.73 8.38 -14.67
N ALA A 131 -2.52 7.25 -14.00
CA ALA A 131 -2.31 7.25 -12.56
C ALA A 131 -1.05 8.05 -12.16
N VAL A 132 0.04 7.95 -12.93
CA VAL A 132 1.26 8.75 -12.71
C VAL A 132 0.96 10.24 -12.83
N THR A 133 0.27 10.67 -13.89
CA THR A 133 -0.03 12.10 -14.10
C THR A 133 -0.93 12.65 -13.01
N LEU A 134 -1.95 11.89 -12.59
CA LEU A 134 -2.84 12.26 -11.48
C LEU A 134 -2.10 12.34 -10.15
N CYS A 135 -1.23 11.38 -9.84
CA CYS A 135 -0.41 11.42 -8.62
C CYS A 135 0.53 12.63 -8.58
N ARG A 136 1.14 13.01 -9.72
CA ARG A 136 2.00 14.21 -9.79
C ARG A 136 1.22 15.49 -9.53
N ARG A 137 0.10 15.65 -10.25
CA ARG A 137 -0.77 16.82 -10.06
C ARG A 137 -1.33 16.88 -8.64
N ALA A 138 -1.64 15.73 -8.03
CA ALA A 138 -2.05 15.65 -6.65
C ALA A 138 -0.96 16.17 -5.69
N LEU A 139 0.30 15.75 -5.88
CA LEU A 139 1.44 16.21 -5.08
C LEU A 139 1.72 17.71 -5.28
N GLU A 140 1.60 18.22 -6.50
CA GLU A 140 1.73 19.65 -6.81
C GLU A 140 0.66 20.48 -6.10
N ILE A 141 -0.61 20.09 -6.19
CA ILE A 141 -1.72 20.78 -5.51
C ILE A 141 -1.53 20.79 -4.00
N ILE A 142 -1.13 19.66 -3.41
CA ILE A 142 -0.88 19.58 -1.96
C ILE A 142 0.29 20.49 -1.56
N LYS A 143 1.36 20.51 -2.36
CA LYS A 143 2.52 21.36 -2.11
C LYS A 143 2.16 22.84 -2.21
N ASP A 144 1.34 23.22 -3.18
CA ASP A 144 0.93 24.61 -3.41
C ASP A 144 -0.08 25.11 -2.37
N SER A 145 -0.92 24.22 -1.83
CA SER A 145 -1.94 24.63 -0.86
C SER A 145 -1.35 25.00 0.51
N ASN A 146 -0.17 24.49 0.86
CA ASN A 146 0.48 24.66 2.19
C ASN A 146 -0.38 24.24 3.39
N ASP A 147 -1.54 23.60 3.17
CA ASP A 147 -2.45 23.17 4.25
C ASP A 147 -2.00 21.88 4.93
N ILE A 148 -1.14 21.11 4.24
CA ILE A 148 -0.65 19.81 4.69
C ILE A 148 0.87 19.89 4.79
N ALA A 149 1.42 19.54 5.95
CA ALA A 149 2.86 19.53 6.17
C ALA A 149 3.56 18.59 5.17
N LEU A 150 4.70 18.99 4.62
CA LEU A 150 5.40 18.22 3.58
C LEU A 150 5.90 16.84 4.06
N ASP A 151 6.08 16.66 5.37
CA ASP A 151 6.39 15.39 6.05
C ASP A 151 5.17 14.67 6.60
N ASP A 152 3.95 15.11 6.23
CA ASP A 152 2.74 14.36 6.50
C ASP A 152 2.89 12.95 5.92
N SER A 153 2.62 11.95 6.77
CA SER A 153 2.78 10.54 6.45
C SER A 153 2.04 10.13 5.18
N THR A 154 0.98 10.86 4.81
CA THR A 154 0.19 10.60 3.62
C THR A 154 0.88 11.08 2.37
N ILE A 155 1.48 12.28 2.38
CA ILE A 155 2.26 12.78 1.23
C ILE A 155 3.51 11.92 1.03
N GLU A 156 4.15 11.54 2.13
CA GLU A 156 5.29 10.62 2.10
C GLU A 156 4.91 9.29 1.41
N LYS A 157 3.78 8.71 1.81
CA LYS A 157 3.23 7.51 1.18
C LYS A 157 2.93 7.73 -0.30
N MET A 158 2.30 8.85 -0.67
CA MET A 158 2.00 9.19 -2.06
C MET A 158 3.26 9.21 -2.94
N ARG A 159 4.35 9.81 -2.46
CA ARG A 159 5.62 9.84 -3.20
C ARG A 159 6.23 8.44 -3.36
N ILE A 160 6.19 7.61 -2.30
CA ILE A 160 6.70 6.23 -2.33
C ILE A 160 5.87 5.38 -3.30
N ASP A 161 4.54 5.46 -3.23
CA ASP A 161 3.62 4.70 -4.07
C ASP A 161 3.78 5.13 -5.56
N LEU A 162 3.98 6.43 -5.82
CA LEU A 162 4.30 6.95 -7.16
C LEU A 162 5.67 6.44 -7.66
N ALA A 163 6.69 6.42 -6.80
CA ALA A 163 8.00 5.89 -7.16
C ALA A 163 7.92 4.40 -7.52
N GLU A 164 7.14 3.62 -6.78
CA GLU A 164 6.90 2.21 -7.09
C GLU A 164 6.19 2.03 -8.43
N LEU A 165 5.14 2.80 -8.70
CA LEU A 165 4.44 2.79 -9.98
C LEU A 165 5.38 3.13 -11.15
N LEU A 166 6.22 4.16 -11.00
CA LEU A 166 7.22 4.53 -12.01
C LEU A 166 8.23 3.40 -12.25
N HIS A 167 8.65 2.68 -11.21
CA HIS A 167 9.50 1.51 -11.37
C HIS A 167 8.84 0.39 -12.17
N VAL A 168 7.56 0.10 -11.92
CA VAL A 168 6.79 -0.91 -12.67
C VAL A 168 6.68 -0.52 -14.15
N LEU A 169 6.58 0.77 -14.44
CA LEU A 169 6.53 1.32 -15.81
C LEU A 169 7.91 1.46 -16.49
N GLY A 170 8.99 1.01 -15.85
CA GLY A 170 10.35 1.12 -16.40
C GLY A 170 10.97 2.53 -16.31
N ARG A 171 10.29 3.48 -15.66
CA ARG A 171 10.71 4.87 -15.45
C ARG A 171 11.54 5.00 -14.18
N ALA A 172 12.59 4.20 -14.08
CA ALA A 172 13.32 3.99 -12.82
C ALA A 172 14.03 5.24 -12.29
N ASN A 173 14.53 6.11 -13.17
CA ASN A 173 15.19 7.36 -12.75
C ASN A 173 14.19 8.32 -12.11
N GLU A 174 13.03 8.53 -12.73
CA GLU A 174 11.97 9.38 -12.17
C GLU A 174 11.47 8.86 -10.81
N GLY A 175 11.36 7.53 -10.65
CA GLY A 175 11.01 6.92 -9.37
C GLY A 175 12.09 7.17 -8.31
N ARG A 176 13.37 7.13 -8.69
CA ARG A 176 14.49 7.38 -7.78
C ARG A 176 14.55 8.83 -7.32
N GLU A 177 14.35 9.79 -8.22
CA GLU A 177 14.31 11.23 -7.91
C GLU A 177 13.26 11.53 -6.82
N LEU A 178 12.09 10.90 -6.89
CA LEU A 178 11.05 11.05 -5.86
C LEU A 178 11.48 10.47 -4.49
N LEU A 179 12.18 9.34 -4.48
CA LEU A 179 12.69 8.73 -3.25
C LEU A 179 13.82 9.57 -2.62
N GLU A 180 14.67 10.18 -3.45
CA GLU A 180 15.69 11.12 -3.02
C GLU A 180 15.08 12.40 -2.47
N GLU A 181 14.02 12.94 -3.09
CA GLU A 181 13.26 14.08 -2.56
C GLU A 181 12.67 13.76 -1.18
N CYS A 182 12.07 12.58 -1.00
CA CYS A 182 11.55 12.12 0.30
C CYS A 182 12.64 12.11 1.38
N LEU A 183 13.82 11.54 1.06
CA LEU A 183 14.94 11.50 1.99
C LEU A 183 15.39 12.93 2.35
N LEU A 184 15.57 13.80 1.35
CA LEU A 184 16.01 15.19 1.58
C LEU A 184 15.01 16.00 2.44
N ILE A 185 13.72 15.83 2.22
CA ILE A 185 12.68 16.47 3.06
C ILE A 185 12.79 15.96 4.50
N ASN A 186 12.94 14.65 4.69
CA ASN A 186 13.09 14.05 6.01
C ASN A 186 14.34 14.54 6.74
N GLU A 187 15.48 14.53 6.05
CA GLU A 187 16.76 15.02 6.58
C GLU A 187 16.70 16.49 6.98
N ARG A 188 16.01 17.33 6.19
CA ARG A 188 15.85 18.76 6.48
C ARG A 188 14.99 19.01 7.73
N LEU A 189 13.94 18.23 7.92
CA LEU A 189 12.96 18.45 8.99
C LEU A 189 13.35 17.76 10.30
N LYS A 190 13.95 16.57 10.23
CA LYS A 190 14.22 15.70 11.40
C LYS A 190 15.70 15.45 11.64
N GLY A 191 16.56 15.76 10.67
CA GLY A 191 17.99 15.48 10.72
C GLY A 191 18.36 14.14 10.09
N LYS A 192 19.61 14.03 9.61
CA LYS A 192 20.13 12.85 8.87
C LYS A 192 20.20 11.57 9.69
N GLU A 193 20.39 11.69 11.00
CA GLU A 193 20.53 10.57 11.92
C GLU A 193 19.19 10.18 12.57
N HIS A 194 18.07 10.74 12.11
CA HIS A 194 16.77 10.43 12.69
C HIS A 194 16.29 9.04 12.22
N PRO A 195 15.73 8.18 13.09
CA PRO A 195 15.30 6.83 12.72
C PRO A 195 14.31 6.76 11.55
N SER A 196 13.51 7.82 11.33
CA SER A 196 12.62 7.89 10.17
C SER A 196 13.34 7.88 8.81
N SER A 197 14.60 8.33 8.75
CA SER A 197 15.39 8.35 7.52
C SER A 197 15.63 6.95 6.96
N VAL A 198 15.60 5.93 7.83
CA VAL A 198 15.88 4.53 7.49
C VAL A 198 14.86 3.98 6.51
N LYS A 199 13.57 4.33 6.66
CA LYS A 199 12.53 3.94 5.71
C LYS A 199 12.84 4.45 4.30
N HIS A 200 13.31 5.70 4.19
CA HIS A 200 13.67 6.30 2.90
C HIS A 200 14.93 5.68 2.30
N LEU A 201 15.95 5.44 3.12
CA LEU A 201 17.19 4.77 2.72
C LEU A 201 16.91 3.35 2.20
N VAL A 202 16.05 2.59 2.88
CA VAL A 202 15.64 1.24 2.46
C VAL A 202 14.92 1.26 1.11
N ASN A 203 13.98 2.20 0.90
CA ASN A 203 13.28 2.33 -0.38
C ASN A 203 14.23 2.73 -1.51
N LEU A 204 15.15 3.65 -1.26
CA LEU A 204 16.15 4.07 -2.22
C LEU A 204 17.11 2.92 -2.56
N ALA A 205 17.54 2.14 -1.57
CA ALA A 205 18.34 0.93 -1.78
C ALA A 205 17.62 -0.13 -2.61
N ALA A 206 16.32 -0.32 -2.40
CA ALA A 206 15.50 -1.21 -3.21
C ALA A 206 15.43 -0.73 -4.68
N SER A 207 15.30 0.59 -4.90
CA SER A 207 15.36 1.22 -6.22
C SER A 207 16.71 0.97 -6.93
N TYR A 208 17.83 1.15 -6.22
CA TYR A 208 19.16 0.85 -6.76
C TYR A 208 19.35 -0.64 -7.07
N SER A 209 18.89 -1.54 -6.18
CA SER A 209 18.89 -2.99 -6.38
C SER A 209 18.09 -3.42 -7.62
N ARG A 210 16.93 -2.80 -7.91
CA ARG A 210 16.15 -3.05 -9.13
C ARG A 210 16.95 -2.72 -10.40
N SER A 211 17.79 -1.68 -10.35
CA SER A 211 18.73 -1.33 -11.43
C SER A 211 20.05 -2.12 -11.40
N LYS A 212 20.16 -3.15 -10.56
CA LYS A 212 21.38 -3.95 -10.32
C LYS A 212 22.59 -3.16 -9.80
N ASN A 213 22.37 -1.95 -9.28
CA ASN A 213 23.41 -1.20 -8.60
C ASN A 213 23.43 -1.60 -7.12
N TYR A 214 23.96 -2.80 -6.86
CA TYR A 214 23.99 -3.36 -5.51
C TYR A 214 25.01 -2.68 -4.59
N VAL A 215 26.04 -2.04 -5.15
CA VAL A 215 27.04 -1.30 -4.36
C VAL A 215 26.40 -0.10 -3.68
N GLU A 216 25.60 0.68 -4.41
CA GLU A 216 24.90 1.82 -3.83
C GLU A 216 23.78 1.39 -2.88
N ALA A 217 23.08 0.29 -3.19
CA ALA A 217 22.11 -0.30 -2.28
C ALA A 217 22.75 -0.72 -0.95
N GLU A 218 23.92 -1.38 -1.00
CA GLU A 218 24.68 -1.77 0.20
C GLU A 218 25.03 -0.56 1.05
N ARG A 219 25.58 0.50 0.43
CA ARG A 219 25.97 1.74 1.12
C ARG A 219 24.79 2.33 1.90
N LEU A 220 23.64 2.47 1.24
CA LEU A 220 22.43 3.04 1.85
C LEU A 220 21.88 2.17 2.98
N LEU A 221 21.88 0.84 2.81
CA LEU A 221 21.41 -0.09 3.83
C LEU A 221 22.32 -0.10 5.07
N ARG A 222 23.63 0.00 4.90
CA ARG A 222 24.58 0.12 6.02
C ARG A 222 24.40 1.42 6.79
N ILE A 223 24.16 2.54 6.11
CA ILE A 223 23.83 3.82 6.78
C ILE A 223 22.54 3.67 7.58
N GLY A 224 21.48 3.12 6.97
CA GLY A 224 20.20 2.92 7.65
C GLY A 224 20.31 1.99 8.85
N LEU A 225 21.13 0.93 8.75
CA LEU A 225 21.36 0.00 9.84
C LEU A 225 22.11 0.66 11.01
N ASP A 226 23.14 1.45 10.74
CA ASP A 226 23.88 2.19 11.78
C ASP A 226 22.98 3.18 12.55
N ILE A 227 22.13 3.92 11.82
CA ILE A 227 21.13 4.83 12.43
C ILE A 227 20.18 4.04 13.35
N MET A 228 19.63 2.92 12.87
CA MET A 228 18.70 2.12 13.68
C MET A 228 19.38 1.51 14.91
N ILE A 229 20.56 0.92 14.76
CA ILE A 229 21.29 0.29 15.87
C ILE A 229 21.57 1.33 16.97
N LYS A 230 21.97 2.55 16.59
CA LYS A 230 22.17 3.64 17.56
C LYS A 230 20.88 4.06 18.27
N ALA A 231 19.75 3.98 17.58
CA ALA A 231 18.46 4.44 18.10
C ALA A 231 17.76 3.43 19.01
N VAL A 232 17.78 2.13 18.66
CA VAL A 232 17.00 1.08 19.34
C VAL A 232 17.85 -0.08 19.87
N GLY A 233 19.13 -0.15 19.52
CA GLY A 233 20.03 -1.24 19.91
C GLY A 233 20.05 -2.40 18.89
N SER A 234 21.00 -3.32 19.08
CA SER A 234 21.32 -4.41 18.14
C SER A 234 20.39 -5.63 18.20
N ASP A 235 19.51 -5.73 19.19
CA ASP A 235 18.56 -6.85 19.33
C ASP A 235 17.10 -6.44 19.01
N ASP A 236 16.86 -5.18 18.64
CA ASP A 236 15.50 -4.71 18.33
C ASP A 236 15.01 -5.26 16.98
N GLN A 237 13.79 -5.77 16.93
CA GLN A 237 13.21 -6.37 15.73
C GLN A 237 13.15 -5.42 14.52
N SER A 238 13.07 -4.11 14.73
CA SER A 238 12.93 -3.11 13.66
C SER A 238 14.19 -2.99 12.79
N ILE A 239 15.37 -3.36 13.32
CA ILE A 239 16.62 -3.37 12.55
C ILE A 239 16.65 -4.49 11.50
N THR A 240 15.79 -5.50 11.65
CA THR A 240 15.82 -6.69 10.78
C THR A 240 15.36 -6.41 9.36
N VAL A 241 14.63 -5.31 9.11
CA VAL A 241 14.23 -4.89 7.76
C VAL A 241 15.44 -4.47 6.92
N PRO A 242 16.24 -3.46 7.33
CA PRO A 242 17.46 -3.12 6.59
C PRO A 242 18.49 -4.26 6.57
N MET A 243 18.62 -5.06 7.63
CA MET A 243 19.52 -6.22 7.63
C MET A 243 19.14 -7.27 6.59
N LEU A 244 17.85 -7.63 6.48
CA LEU A 244 17.43 -8.65 5.51
C LEU A 244 17.63 -8.17 4.08
N ASN A 245 17.34 -6.89 3.80
CA ASN A 245 17.61 -6.28 2.51
C ASN A 245 19.11 -6.21 2.21
N LEU A 246 19.95 -6.00 3.23
CA LEU A 246 21.41 -6.04 3.09
C LEU A 246 21.87 -7.47 2.77
N ALA A 247 21.32 -8.50 3.42
CA ALA A 247 21.65 -9.89 3.12
C ALA A 247 21.34 -10.24 1.66
N VAL A 248 20.17 -9.82 1.15
CA VAL A 248 19.81 -9.98 -0.26
C VAL A 248 20.76 -9.20 -1.19
N THR A 249 21.20 -8.01 -0.78
CA THR A 249 22.13 -7.19 -1.56
C THR A 249 23.52 -7.84 -1.63
N LEU A 250 24.05 -8.32 -0.50
CA LEU A 250 25.32 -9.05 -0.40
C LEU A 250 25.28 -10.36 -1.21
N TYR A 251 24.15 -11.08 -1.17
CA TYR A 251 23.92 -12.23 -2.04
C TYR A 251 23.99 -11.87 -3.54
N ASN A 252 23.49 -10.70 -3.95
CA ASN A 252 23.64 -10.27 -5.34
C ASN A 252 25.08 -9.84 -5.68
N LEU A 253 25.82 -9.31 -4.71
CA LEU A 253 27.24 -8.99 -4.79
C LEU A 253 28.18 -10.20 -4.72
N LYS A 254 27.64 -11.42 -4.58
CA LYS A 254 28.41 -12.68 -4.43
C LYS A 254 29.21 -12.76 -3.11
N GLN A 255 28.81 -11.99 -2.11
CA GLN A 255 29.35 -12.07 -0.75
C GLN A 255 28.48 -13.01 0.09
N ASP A 256 28.42 -14.27 -0.33
CA ASP A 256 27.43 -15.23 0.19
C ASP A 256 27.64 -15.59 1.67
N ASN A 257 28.89 -15.59 2.16
CA ASN A 257 29.17 -15.85 3.58
C ASN A 257 28.67 -14.72 4.50
N ASP A 258 28.93 -13.46 4.12
CA ASP A 258 28.46 -12.30 4.87
C ASP A 258 26.92 -12.21 4.83
N ALA A 259 26.34 -12.54 3.67
CA ALA A 259 24.88 -12.66 3.52
C ALA A 259 24.30 -13.75 4.44
N GLU A 260 24.93 -14.93 4.51
CA GLU A 260 24.48 -16.03 5.36
C GLU A 260 24.51 -15.63 6.85
N GLN A 261 25.60 -15.04 7.31
CA GLN A 261 25.73 -14.56 8.69
C GLN A 261 24.63 -13.57 9.05
N LEU A 262 24.39 -12.60 8.18
CA LEU A 262 23.37 -11.57 8.41
C LEU A 262 21.95 -12.16 8.38
N ALA A 263 21.65 -13.09 7.46
CA ALA A 263 20.37 -13.77 7.40
C ALA A 263 20.09 -14.64 8.64
N LEU A 264 21.12 -15.32 9.17
CA LEU A 264 21.03 -16.09 10.43
C LEU A 264 20.77 -15.17 11.63
N GLU A 265 21.41 -14.01 11.69
CA GLU A 265 21.17 -13.03 12.74
C GLU A 265 19.74 -12.46 12.68
N VAL A 266 19.27 -12.11 11.49
CA VAL A 266 17.87 -11.73 11.26
C VAL A 266 16.90 -12.81 11.72
N LEU A 267 17.18 -14.08 11.38
CA LEU A 267 16.36 -15.21 11.80
C LEU A 267 16.29 -15.30 13.32
N ARG A 268 17.42 -15.21 14.01
CA ARG A 268 17.49 -15.22 15.49
C ARG A 268 16.65 -14.11 16.11
N ILE A 269 16.81 -12.87 15.65
CA ILE A 269 16.07 -11.71 16.20
C ILE A 269 14.56 -11.88 15.95
N ARG A 270 14.16 -12.26 14.74
CA ARG A 270 12.75 -12.43 14.39
C ARG A 270 12.10 -13.61 15.12
N GLU A 271 12.81 -14.73 15.32
CA GLU A 271 12.29 -15.85 16.11
C GLU A 271 12.04 -15.45 17.56
N ASN A 272 12.96 -14.67 18.15
CA ASN A 272 12.81 -14.18 19.53
C ASN A 272 11.66 -13.19 19.67
N ALA A 273 11.45 -12.31 18.69
CA ALA A 273 10.46 -11.24 18.77
C ALA A 273 9.04 -11.67 18.36
N PHE A 274 8.91 -12.48 17.30
CA PHE A 274 7.63 -12.85 16.70
C PHE A 274 7.24 -14.33 16.91
N GLY A 275 8.15 -15.15 17.41
CA GLY A 275 7.98 -16.59 17.51
C GLY A 275 8.35 -17.33 16.22
N LYS A 276 8.64 -18.63 16.37
CA LYS A 276 9.21 -19.49 15.32
C LYS A 276 8.32 -19.72 14.10
N ASP A 277 7.01 -19.57 14.24
CA ASP A 277 6.04 -19.90 13.20
C ASP A 277 5.33 -18.64 12.66
N SER A 278 6.09 -17.53 12.54
CA SER A 278 5.58 -16.23 12.10
C SER A 278 6.05 -15.89 10.67
N LEU A 279 5.27 -15.07 9.96
CA LEU A 279 5.63 -14.64 8.59
C LEU A 279 7.02 -13.96 8.51
N PRO A 280 7.41 -13.05 9.42
CA PRO A 280 8.75 -12.46 9.37
C PRO A 280 9.87 -13.51 9.45
N VAL A 281 9.67 -14.59 10.20
CA VAL A 281 10.61 -15.71 10.26
C VAL A 281 10.62 -16.49 8.94
N GLY A 282 9.46 -16.72 8.33
CA GLY A 282 9.36 -17.34 7.01
C GLY A 282 10.14 -16.59 5.92
N GLU A 283 10.07 -15.26 5.90
CA GLU A 283 10.86 -14.42 4.97
C GLU A 283 12.37 -14.55 5.18
N ALA A 284 12.82 -14.56 6.44
CA ALA A 284 14.23 -14.72 6.78
C ALA A 284 14.75 -16.10 6.37
N LEU A 285 13.96 -17.15 6.60
CA LEU A 285 14.25 -18.51 6.16
C LEU A 285 14.34 -18.61 4.63
N ASP A 286 13.44 -17.96 3.89
CA ASP A 286 13.45 -17.99 2.43
C ASP A 286 14.71 -17.35 1.83
N CYS A 287 15.13 -16.23 2.42
CA CYS A 287 16.40 -15.59 2.10
C CYS A 287 17.58 -16.52 2.41
N LEU A 288 17.61 -17.10 3.61
CA LEU A 288 18.66 -18.02 4.05
C LEU A 288 18.77 -19.24 3.13
N VAL A 289 17.65 -19.88 2.77
CA VAL A 289 17.64 -21.03 1.83
C VAL A 289 18.24 -20.65 0.48
N SER A 290 17.93 -19.46 -0.03
CA SER A 290 18.46 -18.99 -1.32
C SER A 290 19.98 -18.81 -1.26
N ILE A 291 20.50 -18.25 -0.16
CA ILE A 291 21.94 -18.07 0.08
C ILE A 291 22.63 -19.44 0.25
N GLN A 292 22.08 -20.29 1.11
CA GLN A 292 22.65 -21.61 1.43
C GLN A 292 22.64 -22.58 0.25
N SER A 293 21.63 -22.49 -0.62
CA SER A 293 21.58 -23.27 -1.86
C SER A 293 22.76 -22.94 -2.78
N ARG A 294 23.16 -21.67 -2.86
CA ARG A 294 24.32 -21.26 -3.66
C ARG A 294 25.64 -21.65 -3.02
N LEU A 295 25.72 -21.61 -1.69
CA LEU A 295 26.86 -22.11 -0.92
C LEU A 295 27.00 -23.65 -0.98
N GLY A 296 26.06 -24.35 -1.61
CA GLY A 296 26.09 -25.81 -1.75
C GLY A 296 25.88 -26.54 -0.43
N LYS A 297 25.10 -25.95 0.50
CA LYS A 297 24.70 -26.63 1.73
C LYS A 297 23.82 -27.85 1.42
N ASP A 298 23.75 -28.76 2.38
CA ASP A 298 23.05 -30.03 2.24
C ASP A 298 21.56 -29.86 1.88
N GLU A 299 21.12 -30.56 0.81
CA GLU A 299 19.76 -30.46 0.28
C GLU A 299 18.69 -30.97 1.25
N SER A 300 19.04 -31.88 2.17
CA SER A 300 18.09 -32.38 3.18
C SER A 300 17.85 -31.35 4.28
N GLU A 301 18.87 -30.56 4.65
CA GLU A 301 18.69 -29.41 5.55
C GLU A 301 17.88 -28.29 4.88
N LEU A 302 18.17 -27.96 3.61
CA LEU A 302 17.37 -26.99 2.84
C LEU A 302 15.90 -27.42 2.76
N LEU A 303 15.63 -28.71 2.53
CA LEU A 303 14.28 -29.26 2.50
C LEU A 303 13.55 -29.08 3.84
N LYS A 304 14.23 -29.23 4.99
CA LYS A 304 13.62 -28.98 6.31
C LYS A 304 13.23 -27.51 6.47
N LEU A 305 14.10 -26.58 6.09
CA LEU A 305 13.81 -25.14 6.15
C LEU A 305 12.63 -24.79 5.22
N LEU A 306 12.62 -25.33 4.00
CA LEU A 306 11.52 -25.12 3.05
C LEU A 306 10.19 -25.69 3.53
N LYS A 307 10.17 -26.89 4.15
CA LYS A 307 8.98 -27.46 4.78
C LYS A 307 8.46 -26.54 5.90
N ARG A 308 9.36 -25.97 6.70
CA ARG A 308 9.00 -24.99 7.74
C ARG A 308 8.39 -23.71 7.15
N ILE A 309 8.98 -23.15 6.09
CA ILE A 309 8.42 -21.99 5.38
C ILE A 309 7.01 -22.31 4.87
N LEU A 310 6.82 -23.49 4.27
CA LEU A 310 5.51 -23.91 3.75
C LEU A 310 4.47 -23.95 4.88
N THR A 311 4.79 -24.57 6.02
CA THR A 311 3.86 -24.61 7.18
C THR A 311 3.49 -23.22 7.69
N ILE A 312 4.46 -22.29 7.76
CA ILE A 312 4.20 -20.90 8.14
C ILE A 312 3.23 -20.23 7.15
N GLN A 313 3.48 -20.37 5.85
CA GLN A 313 2.64 -19.79 4.82
C GLN A 313 1.23 -20.40 4.79
N GLU A 314 1.10 -21.71 4.97
CA GLU A 314 -0.20 -22.40 5.00
C GLU A 314 -1.06 -21.97 6.18
N LYS A 315 -0.44 -21.73 7.34
CA LYS A 315 -1.13 -21.23 8.53
C LYS A 315 -1.73 -19.84 8.32
N GLU A 316 -1.03 -18.99 7.57
CA GLU A 316 -1.37 -17.57 7.42
C GLU A 316 -2.23 -17.27 6.19
N PHE A 317 -1.95 -17.92 5.06
CA PHE A 317 -2.63 -17.70 3.78
C PHE A 317 -3.58 -18.85 3.39
N GLY A 318 -3.56 -19.95 4.14
CA GLY A 318 -4.26 -21.19 3.81
C GLY A 318 -3.47 -22.07 2.82
N GLU A 319 -3.85 -23.34 2.74
CA GLU A 319 -3.19 -24.33 1.85
C GLU A 319 -3.26 -23.98 0.36
N ASP A 320 -4.18 -23.11 -0.01
CA ASP A 320 -4.50 -22.74 -1.38
C ASP A 320 -4.01 -21.32 -1.76
N GLY A 321 -3.20 -20.69 -0.90
CA GLY A 321 -2.62 -19.36 -1.13
C GLY A 321 -1.72 -19.29 -2.37
N LYS A 322 -1.53 -18.09 -2.92
CA LYS A 322 -0.61 -17.90 -4.07
C LYS A 322 0.85 -17.96 -3.60
N GLU A 323 1.08 -17.55 -2.37
CA GLU A 323 2.36 -17.42 -1.68
C GLU A 323 3.05 -18.78 -1.51
N VAL A 324 2.28 -19.86 -1.32
CA VAL A 324 2.84 -21.22 -1.17
C VAL A 324 3.43 -21.78 -2.47
N ILE A 325 3.07 -21.23 -3.63
CA ILE A 325 3.45 -21.77 -4.94
C ILE A 325 4.97 -21.74 -5.13
N ASP A 326 5.63 -20.66 -4.74
CA ASP A 326 7.07 -20.51 -4.95
C ASP A 326 7.86 -21.38 -3.96
N THR A 327 7.40 -21.53 -2.73
CA THR A 327 7.97 -22.48 -1.77
C THR A 327 7.78 -23.92 -2.24
N LEU A 328 6.59 -24.30 -2.73
CA LEU A 328 6.33 -25.61 -3.31
C LEU A 328 7.25 -25.92 -4.50
N LYS A 329 7.54 -24.92 -5.37
CA LYS A 329 8.52 -25.08 -6.45
C LYS A 329 9.91 -25.42 -5.91
N LYS A 330 10.38 -24.69 -4.90
CA LYS A 330 11.68 -24.92 -4.26
C LYS A 330 11.73 -26.31 -3.61
N ILE A 331 10.68 -26.72 -2.92
CA ILE A 331 10.57 -28.07 -2.31
C ILE A 331 10.66 -29.18 -3.36
N VAL A 332 9.86 -29.07 -4.43
CA VAL A 332 9.85 -30.06 -5.52
C VAL A 332 11.24 -30.18 -6.16
N PHE A 333 11.94 -29.05 -6.34
CA PHE A 333 13.30 -29.03 -6.85
C PHE A 333 14.32 -29.70 -5.91
N CYS A 334 14.27 -29.43 -4.60
CA CYS A 334 15.12 -30.11 -3.63
C CYS A 334 14.84 -31.63 -3.57
N MET A 335 13.56 -32.03 -3.60
CA MET A 335 13.15 -33.44 -3.64
C MET A 335 13.68 -34.17 -4.89
N ASP A 336 13.75 -33.48 -6.04
CA ASP A 336 14.35 -34.02 -7.25
C ASP A 336 15.83 -34.33 -7.08
N LYS A 337 16.59 -33.43 -6.46
CA LYS A 337 18.01 -33.65 -6.16
C LYS A 337 18.23 -34.79 -5.16
N LEU A 338 17.30 -34.99 -4.22
CA LEU A 338 17.34 -36.05 -3.22
C LEU A 338 16.80 -37.40 -3.73
N GLY A 339 16.19 -37.45 -4.92
CA GLY A 339 15.60 -38.68 -5.47
C GLY A 339 14.30 -39.14 -4.79
N MET A 340 13.60 -38.26 -4.08
CA MET A 340 12.38 -38.57 -3.31
C MET A 340 11.12 -38.61 -4.20
N LYS A 341 10.93 -39.68 -4.98
CA LYS A 341 9.88 -39.74 -6.02
C LYS A 341 8.43 -39.72 -5.49
N ASP A 342 8.14 -40.44 -4.42
CA ASP A 342 6.75 -40.66 -3.98
C ASP A 342 6.16 -39.42 -3.29
N GLU A 343 6.87 -38.83 -2.32
CA GLU A 343 6.45 -37.58 -1.65
C GLU A 343 6.34 -36.41 -2.63
N LYS A 344 7.24 -36.36 -3.62
CA LYS A 344 7.26 -35.32 -4.64
C LYS A 344 5.99 -35.33 -5.49
N PHE A 345 5.49 -36.51 -5.87
CA PHE A 345 4.35 -36.62 -6.78
C PHE A 345 3.11 -35.88 -6.25
N LEU A 346 2.82 -36.00 -4.95
CA LEU A 346 1.69 -35.31 -4.30
C LEU A 346 1.86 -33.79 -4.33
N LEU A 347 3.03 -33.29 -3.98
CA LEU A 347 3.32 -31.85 -3.98
C LEU A 347 3.35 -31.27 -5.40
N GLN A 348 3.83 -32.04 -6.38
CA GLN A 348 3.83 -31.64 -7.79
C GLN A 348 2.41 -31.56 -8.36
N LYS A 349 1.52 -32.49 -7.98
CA LYS A 349 0.09 -32.43 -8.32
C LYS A 349 -0.56 -31.19 -7.72
N ARG A 350 -0.32 -30.91 -6.43
CA ARG A 350 -0.83 -29.70 -5.75
C ARG A 350 -0.34 -28.42 -6.41
N LEU A 351 0.97 -28.32 -6.68
CA LEU A 351 1.57 -27.18 -7.38
C LEU A 351 0.93 -26.93 -8.75
N SER A 352 0.61 -28.00 -9.49
CA SER A 352 -0.03 -27.90 -10.81
C SER A 352 -1.46 -27.36 -10.70
N MET A 353 -2.24 -27.84 -9.74
CA MET A 353 -3.60 -27.35 -9.46
C MET A 353 -3.62 -25.87 -9.10
N LEU A 354 -2.73 -25.44 -8.20
CA LEU A 354 -2.63 -24.04 -7.79
C LEU A 354 -2.23 -23.12 -8.95
N ARG A 355 -1.26 -23.53 -9.76
CA ARG A 355 -0.87 -22.77 -10.97
C ARG A 355 -2.03 -22.60 -11.94
N MET A 356 -2.87 -23.63 -12.14
CA MET A 356 -4.05 -23.53 -12.99
C MET A 356 -5.09 -22.56 -12.41
N LYS A 357 -5.37 -22.66 -11.10
CA LYS A 357 -6.32 -21.79 -10.39
C LYS A 357 -5.97 -20.32 -10.57
N PHE A 358 -4.72 -19.93 -10.29
CA PHE A 358 -4.30 -18.52 -10.37
C PHE A 358 -4.06 -18.02 -11.80
N LYS A 359 -3.71 -18.90 -12.74
CA LYS A 359 -3.63 -18.52 -14.17
C LYS A 359 -5.00 -18.12 -14.73
N ASN A 360 -6.08 -18.76 -14.26
CA ASN A 360 -7.44 -18.48 -14.70
C ASN A 360 -8.03 -17.21 -14.05
N GLN A 361 -7.55 -16.81 -12.87
CA GLN A 361 -7.96 -15.57 -12.21
C GLN A 361 -7.37 -14.30 -12.83
N MET A 362 -6.25 -14.40 -13.56
CA MET A 362 -5.63 -13.26 -14.27
C MET A 362 -6.24 -12.99 -15.66
N ARG A 363 -7.31 -13.71 -16.04
CA ARG A 363 -7.97 -13.64 -17.35
C ARG A 363 -9.37 -13.00 -17.33
N TYR A 364 -9.84 -12.59 -16.16
CA TYR A 364 -11.06 -11.81 -15.95
C TYR A 364 -10.67 -10.50 -15.27
#